data_AF-A0A9E6EZK9-F1
#
_entry.id   AF-A0A9E6EZK9-F1
#
_cell.length_a   1.000
_cell.length_b   1.000
_cell.length_c   1.000
_cell.angle_alpha   90.00
_cell.angle_beta   90.00
_cell.angle_gamma   90.00
#
_symmetry.space_group_name_H-M   'P 1'
#
loop_
_entity.id
_entity.type
_entity.pdbx_description
1 polymer ?
#
loop_
_entity_poly.entity_id
_entity_poly.type
_entity_poly.pdbx_seq_one_letter_code
_entity_poly.pdbx_strand_id
1 'polypeptide(L)'
;MRYVFVMCVFLLTAGWAADSPAQMDMSKQPEYQAPAPFSVDVFSFKADSGKSRLDLYLRIYNNMLTFVKQDGQFIANYEVVVDFFDTDEKGDDPQLLLEKIWSQAVAAPTYEISVSSNRYHETARSYEIPLAVRLVSVQVRDKSSDKTFVIKRQIQASPVDGDGLGMSSVMLVGEQRRDEQGKKIIAPNLPALIFLKDGQKPVLYYELYSAVKDREQVWVNYAVTSRGRNEALVDTFTRPVRLAGEKTEVFAEIPIDKLIGGDYLVTLTVKDKEDGQALAGGVAIFRVRLLGLAAGIPNMMEAIEQLRYVADSKEIDKILKGKTDEEKLQRFNDYWRKRDPTPGTEENELMAEYYDRIRYANQHFTNYMDGWRTDMGMIYIKYGAPDFVERGPYDFNTRPYEIWQYYNHRRRFVFVDMSGFGDYRLAIPEWDVRNRTQ
;
A
#
# COMPACT_ATOMS: atom_id res chain seq x y z
N MET A 1 -55.28 -49.75 -33.40
CA MET A 1 -53.90 -49.46 -32.97
C MET A 1 -53.93 -48.15 -32.19
N ARG A 2 -53.69 -48.22 -30.88
CA ARG A 2 -53.81 -47.10 -29.93
C ARG A 2 -52.41 -46.62 -29.55
N TYR A 3 -52.22 -45.30 -29.59
CA TYR A 3 -51.06 -44.62 -29.04
C TYR A 3 -51.05 -44.78 -27.51
N VAL A 4 -49.92 -45.20 -26.95
CA VAL A 4 -49.67 -45.22 -25.50
C VAL A 4 -48.50 -44.30 -25.21
N PHE A 5 -48.80 -43.24 -24.47
CA PHE A 5 -47.89 -42.33 -23.80
C PHE A 5 -46.96 -43.11 -22.86
N VAL A 6 -45.64 -42.99 -23.02
CA VAL A 6 -44.68 -43.42 -21.99
C VAL A 6 -44.29 -42.20 -21.17
N MET A 7 -44.76 -42.23 -19.93
CA MET A 7 -44.47 -41.27 -18.87
C MET A 7 -43.02 -41.45 -18.41
N CYS A 8 -42.14 -40.49 -18.69
CA CYS A 8 -40.79 -40.47 -18.10
C CYS A 8 -40.89 -39.96 -16.65
N VAL A 9 -40.60 -40.86 -15.71
CA VAL A 9 -40.45 -40.59 -14.28
C VAL A 9 -39.11 -39.86 -14.08
N PHE A 10 -39.15 -38.62 -13.59
CA PHE A 10 -37.98 -37.94 -13.04
C PHE A 10 -37.67 -38.52 -11.65
N LEU A 11 -36.60 -39.30 -11.55
CA LEU A 11 -35.97 -39.64 -10.28
C LEU A 11 -34.98 -38.53 -9.90
N LEU A 12 -35.38 -37.70 -8.94
CA LEU A 12 -34.51 -36.80 -8.20
C LEU A 12 -33.51 -37.64 -7.38
N THR A 13 -32.25 -37.66 -7.81
CA THR A 13 -31.13 -38.07 -6.96
C THR A 13 -30.41 -36.81 -6.49
N ALA A 14 -30.68 -36.43 -5.23
CA ALA A 14 -29.89 -35.42 -4.54
C ALA A 14 -28.54 -36.05 -4.16
N GLY A 15 -27.54 -35.85 -5.01
CA GLY A 15 -26.16 -36.18 -4.68
C GLY A 15 -25.61 -35.16 -3.68
N TRP A 16 -25.48 -35.57 -2.42
CA TRP A 16 -24.65 -34.88 -1.44
C TRP A 16 -23.18 -35.10 -1.82
N ALA A 17 -22.58 -34.15 -2.55
CA ALA A 17 -21.14 -34.03 -2.61
C ALA A 17 -20.70 -33.30 -1.33
N ALA A 18 -20.18 -34.04 -0.37
CA ALA A 18 -19.42 -33.47 0.72
C ALA A 18 -18.09 -32.97 0.13
N ASP A 19 -18.02 -31.68 -0.19
CA ASP A 19 -16.75 -31.02 -0.45
C ASP A 19 -15.89 -31.15 0.81
N SER A 20 -14.90 -32.04 0.73
CA SER A 20 -13.82 -32.06 1.69
C SER A 20 -13.09 -30.72 1.54
N PRO A 21 -12.89 -29.93 2.62
CA PRO A 21 -12.10 -28.72 2.50
C PRO A 21 -10.71 -29.13 2.00
N ALA A 22 -10.38 -28.66 0.79
CA ALA A 22 -9.09 -28.88 0.18
C ALA A 22 -8.01 -28.55 1.20
N GLN A 23 -7.16 -29.54 1.52
CA GLN A 23 -5.93 -29.31 2.25
C GLN A 23 -5.15 -28.22 1.52
N MET A 24 -5.07 -27.03 2.12
CA MET A 24 -4.16 -25.98 1.64
C MET A 24 -2.75 -26.56 1.69
N ASP A 25 -2.12 -26.64 0.53
CA ASP A 25 -0.71 -26.93 0.40
C ASP A 25 0.10 -25.80 1.05
N MET A 26 0.54 -26.02 2.29
CA MET A 26 1.33 -25.06 3.06
C MET A 26 2.78 -24.91 2.56
N SER A 27 3.16 -25.58 1.46
CA SER A 27 4.51 -25.47 0.89
C SER A 27 4.77 -24.20 0.08
N LYS A 28 3.71 -23.43 -0.23
CA LYS A 28 3.83 -22.10 -0.84
C LYS A 28 3.50 -21.02 0.18
N GLN A 29 4.44 -20.74 1.08
CA GLN A 29 4.43 -19.44 1.74
C GLN A 29 4.57 -18.37 0.66
N PRO A 30 3.72 -17.32 0.62
CA PRO A 30 4.03 -16.16 -0.19
C PRO A 30 5.34 -15.60 0.32
N GLU A 31 6.39 -15.74 -0.47
CA GLU A 31 7.71 -15.20 -0.19
C GLU A 31 7.54 -13.68 -0.05
N TYR A 32 7.50 -13.18 1.18
CA TYR A 32 7.34 -11.75 1.45
C TYR A 32 8.60 -11.04 0.97
N GLN A 33 8.52 -10.46 -0.23
CA GLN A 33 9.49 -9.46 -0.67
C GLN A 33 9.17 -8.17 0.08
N ALA A 34 10.14 -7.65 0.84
CA ALA A 34 10.04 -6.29 1.36
C ALA A 34 9.57 -5.36 0.22
N PRO A 35 8.66 -4.40 0.46
CA PRO A 35 8.21 -3.51 -0.60
C PRO A 35 9.44 -2.92 -1.28
N ALA A 36 9.47 -3.03 -2.61
CA ALA A 36 10.64 -2.61 -3.38
C ALA A 36 11.03 -1.18 -2.93
N PRO A 37 12.34 -0.92 -2.68
CA PRO A 37 12.82 0.32 -2.06
C PRO A 37 12.79 1.53 -3.00
N PHE A 38 11.90 1.50 -4.00
CA PHE A 38 11.63 2.59 -4.92
C PHE A 38 10.11 2.70 -5.14
N SER A 39 9.67 3.88 -5.56
CA SER A 39 8.27 4.11 -5.91
C SER A 39 8.16 4.29 -7.42
N VAL A 40 7.16 3.65 -8.03
CA VAL A 40 6.86 3.85 -9.43
C VAL A 40 5.36 3.87 -9.63
N ASP A 41 4.90 4.79 -10.47
CA ASP A 41 3.57 4.78 -11.05
C ASP A 41 3.63 5.10 -12.53
N VAL A 42 2.60 4.63 -13.23
CA VAL A 42 2.44 4.78 -14.68
C VAL A 42 1.02 5.22 -14.98
N PHE A 43 0.88 6.14 -15.92
CA PHE A 43 -0.43 6.68 -16.32
C PHE A 43 -0.54 6.67 -17.83
N SER A 44 -1.59 6.03 -18.34
CA SER A 44 -1.91 5.99 -19.77
C SER A 44 -2.83 7.13 -20.17
N PHE A 45 -2.50 7.80 -21.27
CA PHE A 45 -3.24 8.89 -21.90
C PHE A 45 -3.38 8.61 -23.40
N LYS A 46 -4.29 9.33 -24.07
CA LYS A 46 -4.40 9.29 -25.53
C LYS A 46 -3.17 9.92 -26.19
N ALA A 47 -2.60 9.26 -27.20
CA ALA A 47 -1.61 9.85 -28.11
C ALA A 47 -2.25 10.22 -29.45
N ASP A 48 -1.66 11.20 -30.14
CA ASP A 48 -2.16 11.67 -31.45
C ASP A 48 -1.93 10.64 -32.57
N SER A 49 -0.99 9.70 -32.37
CA SER A 49 -0.58 8.68 -33.34
C SER A 49 -1.53 7.47 -33.45
N GLY A 50 -2.66 7.47 -32.73
CA GLY A 50 -3.56 6.32 -32.62
C GLY A 50 -3.06 5.24 -31.66
N LYS A 51 -1.96 5.52 -30.93
CA LYS A 51 -1.42 4.73 -29.83
C LYS A 51 -1.83 5.34 -28.48
N SER A 52 -1.32 4.78 -27.40
CA SER A 52 -1.41 5.39 -26.07
C SER A 52 -0.07 6.01 -25.68
N ARG A 53 -0.12 7.15 -24.98
CA ARG A 53 1.02 7.74 -24.31
C ARG A 53 1.04 7.24 -22.88
N LEU A 54 2.11 6.60 -22.46
CA LEU A 54 2.34 6.22 -21.08
C LEU A 54 3.36 7.15 -20.44
N ASP A 55 2.97 7.82 -19.36
CA ASP A 55 3.83 8.63 -18.52
C ASP A 55 4.26 7.79 -17.30
N LEU A 56 5.56 7.54 -17.17
CA LEU A 56 6.19 6.79 -16.08
C LEU A 56 6.89 7.77 -15.13
N TYR A 57 6.60 7.62 -13.84
CA TYR A 57 7.20 8.40 -12.76
C TYR A 57 7.91 7.45 -11.82
N LEU A 58 9.21 7.66 -11.61
CA LEU A 58 10.08 6.80 -10.82
C LEU A 58 10.77 7.62 -9.73
N ARG A 59 10.74 7.13 -8.49
CA ARG A 59 11.49 7.68 -7.34
C ARG A 59 12.39 6.61 -6.75
N ILE A 60 13.70 6.83 -6.77
CA ILE A 60 14.73 5.94 -6.21
C ILE A 60 15.36 6.62 -5.00
N TYR A 61 15.39 5.95 -3.85
CA TYR A 61 16.00 6.46 -2.63
C TYR A 61 17.51 6.16 -2.58
N ASN A 62 18.30 7.00 -1.93
CA ASN A 62 19.76 6.84 -1.89
C ASN A 62 20.19 5.55 -1.18
N ASN A 63 19.51 5.19 -0.08
CA ASN A 63 19.77 3.95 0.65
C ASN A 63 19.51 2.66 -0.16
N MET A 64 18.90 2.73 -1.34
CA MET A 64 18.76 1.62 -2.27
C MET A 64 20.02 1.37 -3.11
N LEU A 65 20.83 2.41 -3.33
CA LEU A 65 21.95 2.41 -4.26
C LEU A 65 23.29 2.23 -3.54
N THR A 66 24.24 1.56 -4.19
CA THR A 66 25.61 1.46 -3.67
C THR A 66 26.46 2.58 -4.25
N PHE A 67 26.73 3.57 -3.42
CA PHE A 67 27.56 4.71 -3.76
C PHE A 67 29.06 4.39 -3.60
N VAL A 68 29.84 4.79 -4.59
CA VAL A 68 31.31 4.68 -4.61
C VAL A 68 31.92 6.06 -4.50
N LYS A 69 32.92 6.23 -3.64
CA LYS A 69 33.61 7.51 -3.48
C LYS A 69 34.47 7.80 -4.72
N GLN A 70 34.24 8.94 -5.36
CA GLN A 70 34.97 9.41 -6.54
C GLN A 70 35.14 10.93 -6.47
N ASP A 71 36.36 11.43 -6.66
CA ASP A 71 36.69 12.86 -6.73
C ASP A 71 36.11 13.73 -5.60
N GLY A 72 36.12 13.21 -4.36
CA GLY A 72 35.64 13.92 -3.18
C GLY A 72 34.12 13.87 -2.96
N GLN A 73 33.37 13.22 -3.84
CA GLN A 73 31.94 12.96 -3.72
C GLN A 73 31.65 11.45 -3.78
N PHE A 74 30.38 11.08 -3.66
CA PHE A 74 29.90 9.71 -3.74
C PHE A 74 29.02 9.58 -4.99
N ILE A 75 29.28 8.61 -5.85
CA ILE A 75 28.53 8.40 -7.09
C ILE A 75 27.93 6.99 -7.10
N ALA A 76 26.64 6.88 -7.40
CA ALA A 76 25.98 5.61 -7.69
C ALA A 76 25.48 5.60 -9.14
N ASN A 77 25.46 4.42 -9.76
CA ASN A 77 24.93 4.24 -11.11
C ASN A 77 23.85 3.16 -11.07
N TYR A 78 22.72 3.42 -11.70
CA TYR A 78 21.67 2.41 -11.84
C TYR A 78 21.20 2.30 -13.28
N GLU A 79 20.60 1.16 -13.59
CA GLU A 79 19.91 0.88 -14.84
C GLU A 79 18.43 0.66 -14.56
N VAL A 80 17.59 1.16 -15.46
CA VAL A 80 16.16 0.90 -15.43
C VAL A 80 15.77 0.20 -16.72
N VAL A 81 15.08 -0.92 -16.58
CA VAL A 81 14.44 -1.66 -17.68
C VAL A 81 12.94 -1.56 -17.48
N VAL A 82 12.22 -1.16 -18.52
CA VAL A 82 10.76 -1.06 -18.54
C VAL A 82 10.22 -1.92 -19.66
N ASP A 83 9.55 -2.98 -19.26
CA ASP A 83 8.93 -3.95 -20.14
C ASP A 83 7.43 -3.72 -20.19
N PHE A 84 6.89 -3.76 -21.40
CA PHE A 84 5.47 -3.61 -21.67
C PHE A 84 4.94 -4.91 -22.24
N PHE A 85 3.97 -5.52 -21.56
CA PHE A 85 3.40 -6.81 -21.92
C PHE A 85 1.93 -6.71 -22.32
N ASP A 86 1.55 -7.51 -23.30
CA ASP A 86 0.18 -7.99 -23.45
C ASP A 86 -0.02 -9.18 -22.50
N THR A 87 -1.19 -9.30 -21.90
CA THR A 87 -1.52 -10.37 -20.96
C THR A 87 -3.04 -10.45 -20.80
N ASP A 88 -3.52 -11.57 -20.29
CA ASP A 88 -4.93 -11.69 -19.95
C ASP A 88 -5.34 -10.73 -18.82
N GLU A 89 -6.64 -10.65 -18.52
CA GLU A 89 -7.14 -9.75 -17.45
C GLU A 89 -6.55 -10.04 -16.07
N LYS A 90 -6.01 -11.25 -15.84
CA LYS A 90 -5.40 -11.65 -14.58
C LYS A 90 -3.91 -11.31 -14.51
N GLY A 91 -3.29 -10.98 -15.65
CA GLY A 91 -1.85 -10.76 -15.74
C GLY A 91 -1.05 -12.06 -15.92
N ASP A 92 -1.72 -13.16 -16.29
CA ASP A 92 -1.11 -14.46 -16.53
C ASP A 92 -0.58 -14.54 -17.99
N ASP A 93 0.49 -15.32 -18.19
CA ASP A 93 1.17 -15.54 -19.49
C ASP A 93 1.54 -14.25 -20.27
N PRO A 94 2.41 -13.38 -19.71
CA PRO A 94 2.71 -12.09 -20.32
C PRO A 94 3.58 -12.21 -21.58
N GLN A 95 3.09 -11.66 -22.70
CA GLN A 95 3.84 -11.53 -23.95
C GLN A 95 4.52 -10.16 -24.04
N LEU A 96 5.86 -10.13 -24.14
CA LEU A 96 6.61 -8.89 -24.27
C LEU A 96 6.31 -8.20 -25.62
N LEU A 97 5.86 -6.95 -25.57
CA LEU A 97 5.57 -6.12 -26.74
C LEU A 97 6.64 -5.08 -27.01
N LEU A 98 7.22 -4.51 -25.95
CA LEU A 98 8.18 -3.42 -26.02
C LEU A 98 9.07 -3.42 -24.78
N GLU A 99 10.35 -3.07 -24.97
CA GLU A 99 11.31 -2.87 -23.89
C GLU A 99 11.95 -1.47 -24.04
N LYS A 100 12.22 -0.81 -22.90
CA LYS A 100 12.98 0.43 -22.82
C LYS A 100 14.02 0.31 -21.72
N ILE A 101 15.25 0.74 -22.04
CA ILE A 101 16.37 0.69 -21.11
C ILE A 101 17.02 2.06 -21.04
N TRP A 102 17.38 2.51 -19.84
CA TRP A 102 18.29 3.63 -19.66
C TRP A 102 19.15 3.45 -18.42
N SER A 103 20.27 4.18 -18.37
CA SER A 103 21.14 4.26 -17.21
C SER A 103 21.23 5.69 -16.70
N GLN A 104 21.48 5.84 -15.41
CA GLN A 104 21.60 7.15 -14.78
C GLN A 104 22.61 7.10 -13.63
N ALA A 105 23.35 8.20 -13.48
CA ALA A 105 24.26 8.43 -12.38
C ALA A 105 23.62 9.38 -11.37
N VAL A 106 23.90 9.15 -10.10
CA VAL A 106 23.45 9.95 -8.97
C VAL A 106 24.67 10.36 -8.15
N ALA A 107 24.75 11.63 -7.80
CA ALA A 107 25.80 12.17 -6.94
C ALA A 107 25.27 12.53 -5.56
N ALA A 108 26.03 12.14 -4.54
CA ALA A 108 25.87 12.53 -3.15
C ALA A 108 27.15 13.24 -2.69
N PRO A 109 27.08 14.50 -2.21
CA PRO A 109 28.28 15.25 -1.85
C PRO A 109 28.91 14.77 -0.54
N THR A 110 28.16 14.06 0.31
CA THR A 110 28.66 13.51 1.58
C THR A 110 28.21 12.07 1.79
N TYR A 111 28.87 11.37 2.71
CA TYR A 111 28.51 10.01 3.07
C TYR A 111 27.09 9.94 3.65
N GLU A 112 26.72 10.89 4.51
CA GLU A 112 25.40 10.97 5.15
C GLU A 112 24.28 11.08 4.11
N ILE A 113 24.50 11.85 3.04
CA ILE A 113 23.54 11.96 1.94
C ILE A 113 23.49 10.66 1.14
N SER A 114 24.63 9.99 0.94
CA SER A 114 24.70 8.72 0.17
C SER A 114 23.94 7.56 0.82
N VAL A 115 23.84 7.54 2.15
CA VAL A 115 23.14 6.48 2.90
C VAL A 115 21.76 6.89 3.39
N SER A 116 21.29 8.10 3.05
CA SER A 116 20.03 8.64 3.57
C SER A 116 18.81 7.91 3.01
N SER A 117 17.88 7.54 3.91
CA SER A 117 16.55 7.01 3.55
C SER A 117 15.57 8.07 3.06
N ASN A 118 15.87 9.35 3.30
CA ASN A 118 14.96 10.47 3.01
C ASN A 118 15.39 11.26 1.76
N ARG A 119 16.56 10.93 1.20
CA ARG A 119 17.04 11.50 -0.06
C ARG A 119 16.69 10.58 -1.21
N TYR A 120 16.18 11.16 -2.28
CA TYR A 120 15.69 10.43 -3.43
C TYR A 120 15.91 11.19 -4.73
N HIS A 121 15.85 10.46 -5.83
CA HIS A 121 15.95 10.95 -7.19
C HIS A 121 14.68 10.58 -7.94
N GLU A 122 14.05 11.58 -8.55
CA GLU A 122 12.86 11.38 -9.37
C GLU A 122 13.17 11.50 -10.85
N THR A 123 12.52 10.68 -11.66
CA THR A 123 12.61 10.73 -13.11
C THR A 123 11.21 10.52 -13.69
N ALA A 124 10.84 11.37 -14.63
CA ALA A 124 9.61 11.24 -15.41
C ALA A 124 9.97 10.98 -16.88
N ARG A 125 9.34 9.98 -17.51
CA ARG A 125 9.52 9.65 -18.94
C ARG A 125 8.19 9.32 -19.57
N SER A 126 8.02 9.73 -20.83
CA SER A 126 6.83 9.42 -21.63
C SER A 126 7.18 8.52 -22.80
N TYR A 127 6.34 7.53 -23.07
CA TYR A 127 6.50 6.58 -24.17
C TYR A 127 5.20 6.43 -24.95
N GLU A 128 5.28 6.33 -26.28
CA GLU A 128 4.15 5.79 -27.05
C GLU A 128 4.18 4.27 -26.99
N ILE A 129 3.07 3.66 -26.58
CA ILE A 129 2.94 2.22 -26.36
C ILE A 129 1.77 1.64 -27.18
N PRO A 130 1.84 0.34 -27.56
CA PRO A 130 0.71 -0.36 -28.17
C PRO A 130 -0.54 -0.37 -27.28
N LEU A 131 -1.73 -0.33 -27.88
CA LEU A 131 -3.01 -0.38 -27.16
C LEU A 131 -3.26 -1.71 -26.43
N ALA A 132 -2.55 -2.77 -26.85
CA ALA A 132 -2.62 -4.10 -26.26
C ALA A 132 -1.86 -4.21 -24.92
N VAL A 133 -1.06 -3.21 -24.53
CA VAL A 133 -0.32 -3.29 -23.26
C VAL A 133 -1.31 -3.32 -22.09
N ARG A 134 -1.19 -4.34 -21.24
CA ARG A 134 -1.97 -4.52 -20.01
C ARG A 134 -1.12 -4.57 -18.75
N LEU A 135 0.18 -4.84 -18.89
CA LEU A 135 1.11 -4.94 -17.78
C LEU A 135 2.42 -4.22 -18.09
N VAL A 136 2.90 -3.43 -17.13
CA VAL A 136 4.21 -2.78 -17.18
C VAL A 136 5.08 -3.33 -16.04
N SER A 137 6.26 -3.83 -16.36
CA SER A 137 7.26 -4.23 -15.38
C SER A 137 8.39 -3.21 -15.38
N VAL A 138 8.69 -2.63 -14.23
CA VAL A 138 9.77 -1.67 -14.05
C VAL A 138 10.82 -2.30 -13.15
N GLN A 139 11.98 -2.57 -13.72
CA GLN A 139 13.13 -3.12 -13.03
C GLN A 139 14.18 -2.05 -12.83
N VAL A 140 14.73 -1.94 -11.62
CA VAL A 140 15.85 -1.06 -11.29
C VAL A 140 17.00 -1.94 -10.79
N ARG A 141 18.17 -1.83 -11.43
CA ARG A 141 19.41 -2.51 -11.06
C ARG A 141 20.46 -1.50 -10.63
N ASP A 142 20.98 -1.65 -9.41
CA ASP A 142 22.18 -0.93 -8.96
C ASP A 142 23.42 -1.54 -9.64
N LYS A 143 24.16 -0.75 -10.42
CA LYS A 143 25.30 -1.25 -11.21
C LYS A 143 26.52 -1.58 -10.35
N SER A 144 26.58 -1.08 -9.12
CA SER A 144 27.71 -1.30 -8.22
C SER A 144 27.56 -2.61 -7.42
N SER A 145 26.34 -2.96 -7.01
CA SER A 145 26.07 -4.19 -6.22
C SER A 145 25.34 -5.29 -6.97
N ASP A 146 24.88 -5.02 -8.19
CA ASP A 146 24.00 -5.88 -8.99
C ASP A 146 22.63 -6.20 -8.37
N LYS A 147 22.30 -5.58 -7.23
CA LYS A 147 20.97 -5.69 -6.62
C LYS A 147 19.92 -5.17 -7.59
N THR A 148 18.88 -5.98 -7.76
CA THR A 148 17.80 -5.73 -8.71
C THR A 148 16.46 -5.76 -7.99
N PHE A 149 15.62 -4.80 -8.28
CA PHE A 149 14.28 -4.69 -7.73
C PHE A 149 13.27 -4.49 -8.85
N VAL A 150 12.09 -5.10 -8.74
CA VAL A 150 11.07 -5.07 -9.80
C VAL A 150 9.74 -4.68 -9.20
N ILE A 151 9.03 -3.78 -9.87
CA ILE A 151 7.65 -3.44 -9.58
C ILE A 151 6.81 -3.61 -10.85
N LYS A 152 5.70 -4.34 -10.72
CA LYS A 152 4.72 -4.51 -11.80
C LYS A 152 3.49 -3.61 -11.58
N ARG A 153 2.92 -3.11 -12.68
CA ARG A 153 1.71 -2.29 -12.71
C ARG A 153 0.78 -2.79 -13.82
N GLN A 154 -0.43 -3.20 -13.45
CA GLN A 154 -1.48 -3.41 -14.43
C GLN A 154 -2.01 -2.06 -14.90
N ILE A 155 -2.28 -1.95 -16.19
CA ILE A 155 -2.78 -0.72 -16.80
C ILE A 155 -3.85 -1.04 -17.86
N GLN A 156 -4.68 -0.05 -18.16
CA GLN A 156 -5.47 -0.04 -19.37
C GLN A 156 -4.81 0.95 -20.34
N ALA A 157 -4.09 0.43 -21.34
CA ALA A 157 -3.44 1.28 -22.31
C ALA A 157 -4.48 2.05 -23.14
N SER A 158 -5.55 1.41 -23.61
CA SER A 158 -6.58 2.09 -24.42
C SER A 158 -7.34 3.16 -23.60
N PRO A 159 -7.28 4.44 -23.96
CA PRO A 159 -8.02 5.48 -23.29
C PRO A 159 -9.40 5.71 -23.93
N VAL A 160 -9.80 4.92 -24.94
CA VAL A 160 -11.07 5.07 -25.65
C VAL A 160 -11.64 3.68 -25.95
N ASP A 161 -12.84 3.41 -25.46
CA ASP A 161 -13.61 2.21 -25.80
C ASP A 161 -14.86 2.60 -26.59
N GLY A 162 -15.19 1.81 -27.63
CA GLY A 162 -16.51 1.80 -28.27
C GLY A 162 -17.11 3.18 -28.62
N ASP A 163 -18.26 3.49 -28.01
CA ASP A 163 -19.24 4.55 -28.33
C ASP A 163 -18.75 6.01 -28.21
N GLY A 164 -17.45 6.25 -28.41
CA GLY A 164 -16.87 7.57 -28.57
C GLY A 164 -16.67 8.34 -27.27
N LEU A 165 -16.68 7.67 -26.10
CA LEU A 165 -16.21 8.25 -24.83
C LEU A 165 -15.05 7.45 -24.29
N GLY A 166 -14.02 8.13 -23.83
CA GLY A 166 -12.82 7.54 -23.30
C GLY A 166 -12.30 8.26 -22.06
N MET A 167 -11.46 7.61 -21.28
CA MET A 167 -10.80 8.19 -20.11
C MET A 167 -9.35 7.72 -20.01
N SER A 168 -8.46 8.61 -19.57
CA SER A 168 -7.09 8.25 -19.20
C SER A 168 -7.04 7.43 -17.90
N SER A 169 -5.84 6.99 -17.52
CA SER A 169 -5.58 6.59 -16.14
C SER A 169 -5.88 7.73 -15.17
N VAL A 170 -6.21 7.39 -13.92
CA VAL A 170 -6.56 8.36 -12.88
C VAL A 170 -5.34 8.57 -11.97
N MET A 171 -4.84 9.80 -11.95
CA MET A 171 -3.67 10.20 -11.17
C MET A 171 -4.09 10.84 -9.85
N LEU A 172 -3.51 10.40 -8.74
CA LEU A 172 -3.52 11.18 -7.52
C LEU A 172 -2.48 12.30 -7.62
N VAL A 173 -2.91 13.55 -7.63
CA VAL A 173 -2.02 14.71 -7.80
C VAL A 173 -1.19 14.90 -6.53
N GLY A 174 0.14 14.94 -6.68
CA GLY A 174 1.09 15.27 -5.62
C GLY A 174 1.62 16.70 -5.74
N GLU A 175 1.90 17.13 -6.97
CA GLU A 175 2.36 18.47 -7.25
C GLU A 175 1.67 19.02 -8.51
N GLN A 176 1.30 20.30 -8.46
CA GLN A 176 0.91 21.07 -9.63
C GLN A 176 1.71 22.36 -9.65
N ARG A 177 2.50 22.55 -10.71
CA ARG A 177 3.27 23.79 -10.92
C ARG A 177 3.24 24.22 -12.37
N ARG A 178 3.80 25.39 -12.64
CA ARG A 178 4.15 25.82 -14.00
C ARG A 178 5.67 25.88 -14.09
N ASP A 179 6.21 25.47 -15.23
CA ASP A 179 7.62 25.76 -15.52
C ASP A 179 7.84 27.23 -15.87
N GLU A 180 9.10 27.58 -16.12
CA GLU A 180 9.53 28.94 -16.50
C GLU A 180 8.88 29.43 -17.80
N GLN A 181 8.42 28.51 -18.65
CA GLN A 181 7.73 28.81 -19.91
C GLN A 181 6.20 28.88 -19.74
N GLY A 182 5.70 28.76 -18.50
CA GLY A 182 4.29 28.79 -18.16
C GLY A 182 3.54 27.49 -18.46
N LYS A 183 4.23 26.44 -18.94
CA LYS A 183 3.64 25.14 -19.21
C LYS A 183 3.31 24.46 -17.88
N LYS A 184 2.10 23.90 -17.83
CA LYS A 184 1.59 23.20 -16.65
C LYS A 184 2.33 21.87 -16.48
N ILE A 185 2.80 21.62 -15.27
CA ILE A 185 3.40 20.36 -14.84
C ILE A 185 2.49 19.78 -13.76
N ILE A 186 2.07 18.54 -13.98
CA ILE A 186 1.28 17.75 -13.05
C ILE A 186 2.12 16.51 -12.74
N ALA A 187 2.38 16.27 -11.47
CA ALA A 187 3.12 15.11 -11.01
C ALA A 187 2.31 14.32 -9.98
N PRO A 188 2.41 12.98 -9.98
CA PRO A 188 1.67 12.13 -9.07
C PRO A 188 2.22 12.24 -7.64
N ASN A 189 1.36 12.00 -6.68
CA ASN A 189 1.76 11.64 -5.33
C ASN A 189 2.26 10.20 -5.35
N LEU A 190 3.55 10.00 -5.68
CA LEU A 190 4.17 8.67 -5.82
C LEU A 190 4.06 7.77 -4.57
N PRO A 191 4.14 8.29 -3.33
CA PRO A 191 3.87 7.48 -2.15
C PRO A 191 2.40 7.04 -2.03
N ALA A 192 1.50 7.67 -2.79
CA ALA A 192 0.06 7.58 -2.66
C ALA A 192 -0.41 7.86 -1.21
N LEU A 193 0.29 8.76 -0.50
CA LEU A 193 0.02 9.10 0.89
C LEU A 193 -0.69 10.44 1.00
N ILE A 194 -1.85 10.42 1.64
CA ILE A 194 -2.62 11.61 1.99
C ILE A 194 -2.49 11.85 3.47
N PHE A 195 -2.03 13.05 3.81
CA PHE A 195 -2.10 13.57 5.16
C PHE A 195 -3.28 14.53 5.23
N LEU A 196 -4.26 14.23 6.07
CA LEU A 196 -5.41 15.12 6.31
C LEU A 196 -4.94 16.32 7.15
N LYS A 197 -4.26 17.27 6.52
CA LYS A 197 -3.79 18.53 7.14
C LYS A 197 -4.64 19.69 6.65
N ASP A 198 -5.07 20.56 7.55
CA ASP A 198 -5.62 21.89 7.23
C ASP A 198 -6.77 21.90 6.19
N GLY A 199 -7.56 20.81 6.12
CA GLY A 199 -8.67 20.68 5.17
C GLY A 199 -8.25 20.50 3.70
N GLN A 200 -6.97 20.22 3.41
CA GLN A 200 -6.53 19.89 2.05
C GLN A 200 -7.16 18.56 1.61
N LYS A 201 -7.87 18.62 0.48
CA LYS A 201 -8.52 17.46 -0.12
C LYS A 201 -7.60 16.79 -1.13
N PRO A 202 -7.57 15.45 -1.20
CA PRO A 202 -6.93 14.73 -2.29
C PRO A 202 -7.52 15.20 -3.62
N VAL A 203 -6.67 15.45 -4.61
CA VAL A 203 -7.10 15.83 -5.95
C VAL A 203 -6.74 14.71 -6.91
N LEU A 204 -7.73 14.23 -7.65
CA LEU A 204 -7.53 13.34 -8.78
C LEU A 204 -7.43 14.14 -10.07
N TYR A 205 -6.54 13.70 -10.96
CA TYR A 205 -6.40 14.19 -12.32
C TYR A 205 -6.65 13.08 -13.32
N TYR A 206 -7.45 13.36 -14.34
CA TYR A 206 -7.67 12.49 -15.49
C TYR A 206 -8.14 13.31 -16.69
N GLU A 207 -8.01 12.73 -17.88
CA GLU A 207 -8.49 13.29 -19.13
C GLU A 207 -9.69 12.48 -19.62
N LEU A 208 -10.74 13.16 -20.06
CA LEU A 208 -11.87 12.59 -20.78
C LEU A 208 -11.74 12.89 -22.26
N TYR A 209 -12.03 11.90 -23.10
CA TYR A 209 -11.98 12.04 -24.55
C TYR A 209 -13.36 11.78 -25.14
N SER A 210 -13.86 12.69 -25.96
CA SER A 210 -15.14 12.51 -26.65
C SER A 210 -14.96 12.63 -28.15
N ALA A 211 -15.31 11.57 -28.89
CA ALA A 211 -15.41 11.58 -30.34
C ALA A 211 -16.77 12.11 -30.83
N VAL A 212 -17.78 12.15 -29.95
CA VAL A 212 -19.11 12.67 -30.24
C VAL A 212 -19.12 14.18 -30.04
N LYS A 213 -19.27 14.93 -31.13
CA LYS A 213 -19.20 16.41 -31.13
C LYS A 213 -20.37 17.08 -30.40
N ASP A 214 -21.55 16.46 -30.39
CA ASP A 214 -22.75 17.02 -29.78
C ASP A 214 -22.91 16.66 -28.29
N ARG A 215 -21.98 15.86 -27.74
CA ARG A 215 -21.97 15.54 -26.31
C ARG A 215 -21.36 16.70 -25.55
N GLU A 216 -22.20 17.50 -24.90
CA GLU A 216 -21.74 18.67 -24.14
C GLU A 216 -21.33 18.35 -22.70
N GLN A 217 -21.87 17.29 -22.11
CA GLN A 217 -21.69 16.95 -20.70
C GLN A 217 -21.73 15.44 -20.47
N VAL A 218 -21.01 15.00 -19.45
CA VAL A 218 -21.06 13.63 -18.91
C VAL A 218 -21.23 13.66 -17.40
N TRP A 219 -21.58 12.53 -16.81
CA TRP A 219 -21.66 12.35 -15.36
C TRP A 219 -20.57 11.39 -14.93
N VAL A 220 -19.73 11.83 -13.99
CA VAL A 220 -18.69 11.01 -13.39
C VAL A 220 -19.10 10.65 -11.97
N ASN A 221 -19.33 9.36 -11.73
CA ASN A 221 -19.53 8.82 -10.40
C ASN A 221 -18.19 8.41 -9.79
N TYR A 222 -18.01 8.71 -8.52
CA TYR A 222 -16.85 8.36 -7.71
C TYR A 222 -17.36 7.47 -6.58
N ALA A 223 -16.83 6.26 -6.48
CA ALA A 223 -17.06 5.35 -5.37
C ALA A 223 -15.76 5.19 -4.58
N VAL A 224 -15.76 5.63 -3.32
CA VAL A 224 -14.60 5.54 -2.42
C VAL A 224 -14.80 4.34 -1.51
N THR A 225 -13.93 3.35 -1.63
CA THR A 225 -14.01 2.08 -0.90
C THR A 225 -12.78 1.93 -0.01
N SER A 226 -12.98 1.63 1.28
CA SER A 226 -11.88 1.26 2.17
C SER A 226 -11.38 -0.14 1.80
N ARG A 227 -10.06 -0.32 1.80
CA ARG A 227 -9.38 -1.59 1.52
C ARG A 227 -8.86 -2.21 2.82
N GLY A 228 -8.93 -3.53 2.94
CA GLY A 228 -8.46 -4.26 4.12
C GLY A 228 -9.28 -5.53 4.38
N ARG A 229 -9.23 -6.05 5.61
CA ARG A 229 -9.99 -7.26 6.00
C ARG A 229 -11.50 -7.11 5.80
N ASN A 230 -12.03 -5.90 5.97
CA ASN A 230 -13.43 -5.57 5.74
C ASN A 230 -13.50 -4.42 4.73
N GLU A 231 -13.57 -4.75 3.44
CA GLU A 231 -13.80 -3.74 2.41
C GLU A 231 -15.22 -3.17 2.53
N ALA A 232 -15.36 -1.85 2.43
CA ALA A 232 -16.64 -1.17 2.58
C ALA A 232 -16.70 0.09 1.72
N LEU A 233 -17.86 0.34 1.11
CA LEU A 233 -18.13 1.62 0.46
C LEU A 233 -18.22 2.70 1.54
N VAL A 234 -17.30 3.65 1.50
CA VAL A 234 -17.17 4.74 2.48
C VAL A 234 -17.92 5.98 1.99
N ASP A 235 -17.79 6.29 0.70
CA ASP A 235 -18.50 7.42 0.11
C ASP A 235 -18.83 7.19 -1.35
N THR A 236 -19.88 7.87 -1.82
CA THR A 236 -20.19 7.95 -3.24
C THR A 236 -20.73 9.33 -3.58
N PHE A 237 -20.26 9.87 -4.70
CA PHE A 237 -20.76 11.15 -5.21
C PHE A 237 -20.66 11.19 -6.73
N THR A 238 -21.53 11.97 -7.37
CA THR A 238 -21.56 12.15 -8.81
C THR A 238 -21.34 13.61 -9.15
N ARG A 239 -20.57 13.89 -10.19
CA ARG A 239 -20.31 15.25 -10.68
C ARG A 239 -20.61 15.34 -12.18
N PRO A 240 -21.40 16.33 -12.62
CA PRO A 240 -21.47 16.66 -14.03
C PRO A 240 -20.15 17.29 -14.48
N VAL A 241 -19.63 16.85 -15.62
CA VAL A 241 -18.43 17.39 -16.25
C VAL A 241 -18.78 17.87 -17.64
N ARG A 242 -18.65 19.18 -17.86
CA ARG A 242 -18.81 19.78 -19.19
C ARG A 242 -17.60 19.43 -20.05
N LEU A 243 -17.85 18.89 -21.23
CA LEU A 243 -16.81 18.53 -22.18
C LEU A 243 -16.31 19.77 -22.94
N ALA A 244 -15.00 19.84 -23.14
CA ALA A 244 -14.30 20.91 -23.84
C ALA A 244 -13.66 20.37 -25.14
N GLY A 245 -14.49 20.11 -26.15
CA GLY A 245 -14.03 19.53 -27.42
C GLY A 245 -13.62 18.07 -27.28
N GLU A 246 -12.56 17.67 -28.00
CA GLU A 246 -12.14 16.26 -28.05
C GLU A 246 -11.46 15.78 -26.76
N LYS A 247 -10.92 16.71 -25.95
CA LYS A 247 -10.18 16.41 -24.73
C LYS A 247 -10.57 17.37 -23.60
N THR A 248 -10.96 16.80 -22.47
CA THR A 248 -11.31 17.56 -21.25
C THR A 248 -10.41 17.11 -20.11
N GLU A 249 -9.59 18.02 -19.58
CA GLU A 249 -8.84 17.78 -18.34
C GLU A 249 -9.75 17.99 -17.13
N VAL A 250 -9.74 17.04 -16.19
CA VAL A 250 -10.57 17.09 -14.98
C VAL A 250 -9.70 17.03 -13.72
N PHE A 251 -9.97 17.95 -12.79
CA PHE A 251 -9.42 17.96 -11.44
C PHE A 251 -10.56 17.73 -10.45
N ALA A 252 -10.55 16.59 -9.78
CA ALA A 252 -11.62 16.18 -8.89
C ALA A 252 -11.11 16.07 -7.45
N GLU A 253 -11.55 16.98 -6.59
CA GLU A 253 -11.37 16.86 -5.14
C GLU A 253 -12.19 15.70 -4.59
N ILE A 254 -11.56 14.91 -3.72
CA ILE A 254 -12.21 13.84 -2.95
C ILE A 254 -12.64 14.41 -1.60
N PRO A 255 -13.93 14.31 -1.22
CA PRO A 255 -14.40 14.64 0.13
C PRO A 255 -13.65 13.83 1.19
N ILE A 256 -13.24 14.51 2.26
CA ILE A 256 -12.42 13.90 3.31
C ILE A 256 -13.22 13.59 4.59
N ASP A 257 -14.46 14.06 4.69
CA ASP A 257 -15.25 14.05 5.93
C ASP A 257 -15.56 12.64 6.45
N LYS A 258 -15.54 11.65 5.56
CA LYS A 258 -15.78 10.23 5.88
C LYS A 258 -14.50 9.39 5.88
N LEU A 259 -13.36 9.99 5.57
CA LEU A 259 -12.09 9.29 5.48
C LEU A 259 -11.44 9.21 6.86
N ILE A 260 -10.97 8.02 7.21
CA ILE A 260 -10.18 7.75 8.41
C ILE A 260 -8.82 7.18 7.98
N GLY A 261 -7.92 6.92 8.92
CA GLY A 261 -6.66 6.24 8.61
C GLY A 261 -6.93 4.89 7.93
N GLY A 262 -6.26 4.61 6.80
CA GLY A 262 -6.49 3.38 6.04
C GLY A 262 -6.07 3.46 4.58
N ASP A 263 -6.29 2.36 3.86
CA ASP A 263 -6.10 2.24 2.42
C ASP A 263 -7.43 2.41 1.69
N TYR A 264 -7.42 3.10 0.56
CA TYR A 264 -8.62 3.45 -0.20
C TYR A 264 -8.42 3.17 -1.69
N LEU A 265 -9.51 2.73 -2.32
CA LEU A 265 -9.69 2.66 -3.77
C LEU A 265 -10.78 3.67 -4.14
N VAL A 266 -10.52 4.53 -5.13
CA VAL A 266 -11.54 5.33 -5.78
C VAL A 266 -11.79 4.74 -7.15
N THR A 267 -13.01 4.27 -7.37
CA THR A 267 -13.47 3.83 -8.69
C THR A 267 -14.25 4.96 -9.33
N LEU A 268 -13.82 5.37 -10.52
CA LEU A 268 -14.49 6.36 -11.35
C LEU A 268 -15.29 5.63 -12.42
N THR A 269 -16.52 6.05 -12.63
CA THR A 269 -17.38 5.58 -13.72
C THR A 269 -17.96 6.77 -14.46
N VAL A 270 -17.74 6.82 -15.78
CA VAL A 270 -18.21 7.90 -16.65
C VAL A 270 -19.44 7.42 -17.42
N LYS A 271 -20.48 8.25 -17.43
CA LYS A 271 -21.75 7.97 -18.11
C LYS A 271 -22.18 9.17 -18.96
N ASP A 272 -22.85 8.89 -20.07
CA ASP A 272 -23.44 9.93 -20.92
C ASP A 272 -24.67 10.60 -20.28
N LYS A 273 -25.40 9.86 -19.45
CA LYS A 273 -26.55 10.34 -18.66
C LYS A 273 -26.38 9.83 -17.23
N GLU A 274 -26.92 10.57 -16.26
CA GLU A 274 -26.78 10.23 -14.82
C GLU A 274 -27.18 8.78 -14.50
N ASP A 275 -28.34 8.35 -15.01
CA ASP A 275 -28.87 6.98 -14.87
C ASP A 275 -28.48 6.06 -16.03
N GLY A 276 -27.51 6.48 -16.84
CA GLY A 276 -27.03 5.73 -18.00
C GLY A 276 -26.11 4.57 -17.64
N GLN A 277 -25.71 3.82 -18.68
CA GLN A 277 -24.67 2.80 -18.57
C GLN A 277 -23.28 3.45 -18.47
N ALA A 278 -22.36 2.75 -17.81
CA ALA A 278 -20.95 3.10 -17.78
C ALA A 278 -20.36 2.98 -19.19
N LEU A 279 -19.67 4.03 -19.64
CA LEU A 279 -18.98 4.07 -20.93
C LEU A 279 -17.46 4.05 -20.79
N ALA A 280 -16.94 4.57 -19.68
CA ALA A 280 -15.52 4.53 -19.34
C ALA A 280 -15.35 4.44 -17.83
N GLY A 281 -14.20 3.96 -17.38
CA GLY A 281 -13.91 3.81 -15.96
C GLY A 281 -12.41 3.82 -15.68
N GLY A 282 -12.08 4.00 -14.42
CA GLY A 282 -10.69 4.11 -13.99
C GLY A 282 -10.60 4.08 -12.48
N VAL A 283 -9.39 3.85 -11.98
CA VAL A 283 -9.16 3.68 -10.55
C VAL A 283 -7.98 4.50 -10.09
N ALA A 284 -8.07 5.01 -8.87
CA ALA A 284 -6.94 5.55 -8.12
C ALA A 284 -6.88 4.89 -6.75
N ILE A 285 -5.69 4.59 -6.27
CA ILE A 285 -5.48 4.10 -4.90
C ILE A 285 -4.73 5.15 -4.10
N PHE A 286 -5.10 5.30 -2.84
CA PHE A 286 -4.36 6.14 -1.91
C PHE A 286 -4.52 5.65 -0.48
N ARG A 287 -3.64 6.11 0.37
CA ARG A 287 -3.58 5.76 1.78
C ARG A 287 -3.67 7.01 2.61
N VAL A 288 -4.64 7.06 3.49
CA VAL A 288 -4.80 8.14 4.45
C VAL A 288 -3.95 7.83 5.67
N ARG A 289 -3.08 8.77 6.01
CA ARG A 289 -2.35 8.81 7.27
C ARG A 289 -2.95 9.90 8.15
N LEU A 290 -3.30 9.52 9.36
CA LEU A 290 -3.67 10.47 10.40
C LEU A 290 -2.39 11.16 10.88
N LEU A 291 -2.37 12.49 10.82
CA LEU A 291 -1.26 13.29 11.34
C LEU A 291 -1.11 13.07 12.85
N GLY A 292 0.12 12.79 13.28
CA GLY A 292 0.45 12.44 14.66
C GLY A 292 0.34 10.94 14.97
N LEU A 293 0.08 10.08 13.97
CA LEU A 293 0.12 8.62 14.08
C LEU A 293 1.28 8.03 13.24
N ALA A 294 2.12 7.21 13.87
CA ALA A 294 3.27 6.57 13.24
C ALA A 294 2.86 5.65 12.07
N ALA A 295 3.78 5.44 11.12
CA ALA A 295 3.54 4.66 9.92
C ALA A 295 3.22 3.18 10.23
N GLY A 296 1.96 2.77 10.01
CA GLY A 296 1.52 1.37 10.18
C GLY A 296 0.33 1.18 11.12
N ILE A 297 -0.21 2.26 11.69
CA ILE A 297 -1.40 2.22 12.55
C ILE A 297 -2.66 2.16 11.68
N PRO A 298 -3.47 1.07 11.74
CA PRO A 298 -4.60 0.88 10.84
C PRO A 298 -5.84 1.68 11.26
N ASN A 299 -6.12 1.88 12.55
CA ASN A 299 -7.17 2.77 13.04
C ASN A 299 -6.84 3.36 14.44
N MET A 300 -7.42 4.52 14.77
CA MET A 300 -7.10 5.27 16.01
C MET A 300 -7.50 4.54 17.29
N MET A 301 -8.63 3.82 17.30
CA MET A 301 -9.08 3.09 18.48
C MET A 301 -8.13 1.94 18.84
N GLU A 302 -7.64 1.22 17.82
CA GLU A 302 -6.62 0.20 17.97
C GLU A 302 -5.29 0.83 18.42
N ALA A 303 -4.92 2.00 17.87
CA ALA A 303 -3.74 2.74 18.31
C ALA A 303 -3.79 3.05 19.82
N ILE A 304 -4.96 3.47 20.30
CA ILE A 304 -5.22 3.76 21.72
C ILE A 304 -5.19 2.48 22.55
N GLU A 305 -5.81 1.40 22.07
CA GLU A 305 -5.79 0.10 22.75
C GLU A 305 -4.35 -0.44 22.88
N GLN A 306 -3.57 -0.28 21.83
CA GLN A 306 -2.17 -0.67 21.78
C GLN A 306 -1.34 0.07 22.80
N LEU A 307 -1.69 1.29 23.24
CA LEU A 307 -0.94 2.03 24.28
C LEU A 307 -0.81 1.28 25.61
N ARG A 308 -1.58 0.22 25.84
CA ARG A 308 -1.57 -0.57 27.08
C ARG A 308 -0.21 -1.12 27.52
N TYR A 309 0.79 -1.15 26.63
CA TYR A 309 2.16 -1.57 27.00
C TYR A 309 3.04 -0.43 27.50
N VAL A 310 2.65 0.83 27.28
CA VAL A 310 3.44 2.04 27.60
C VAL A 310 2.67 3.12 28.38
N ALA A 311 1.34 3.04 28.42
CA ALA A 311 0.45 3.94 29.13
C ALA A 311 -0.28 3.22 30.26
N ASP A 312 -0.55 3.93 31.35
CA ASP A 312 -1.42 3.42 32.40
C ASP A 312 -2.91 3.52 32.03
N SER A 313 -3.78 2.85 32.79
CA SER A 313 -5.22 2.84 32.51
C SER A 313 -5.86 4.23 32.59
N LYS A 314 -5.36 5.13 33.46
CA LYS A 314 -5.90 6.50 33.59
C LYS A 314 -5.53 7.35 32.39
N GLU A 315 -4.36 7.15 31.82
CA GLU A 315 -3.91 7.83 30.60
C GLU A 315 -4.73 7.38 29.39
N ILE A 316 -4.96 6.08 29.24
CA ILE A 316 -5.82 5.53 28.18
C ILE A 316 -7.26 6.05 28.34
N ASP A 317 -7.82 5.97 29.56
CA ASP A 317 -9.16 6.48 29.86
C ASP A 317 -9.28 7.98 29.56
N LYS A 318 -8.22 8.77 29.82
CA LYS A 318 -8.20 10.19 29.50
C LYS A 318 -8.35 10.41 28.00
N ILE A 319 -7.67 9.62 27.16
CA ILE A 319 -7.79 9.71 25.70
C ILE A 319 -9.21 9.29 25.28
N LEU A 320 -9.70 8.16 25.78
CA LEU A 320 -11.03 7.61 25.45
C LEU A 320 -12.20 8.50 25.88
N LYS A 321 -12.02 9.37 26.89
CA LYS A 321 -13.01 10.39 27.29
C LYS A 321 -13.21 11.52 26.26
N GLY A 322 -12.48 11.53 25.14
CA GLY A 322 -12.78 12.41 24.01
C GLY A 322 -14.12 12.05 23.39
N LYS A 323 -15.00 13.03 23.20
CA LYS A 323 -16.36 12.81 22.68
C LYS A 323 -16.38 12.60 21.17
N THR A 324 -15.45 13.24 20.46
CA THR A 324 -15.25 13.10 19.02
C THR A 324 -13.92 12.43 18.74
N ASP A 325 -13.75 11.95 17.52
CA ASP A 325 -12.49 11.34 17.09
C ASP A 325 -11.37 12.38 17.02
N GLU A 326 -11.66 13.64 16.67
CA GLU A 326 -10.71 14.75 16.75
C GLU A 326 -10.25 15.01 18.19
N GLU A 327 -11.15 14.98 19.17
CA GLU A 327 -10.78 15.14 20.58
C GLU A 327 -9.91 13.99 21.07
N LYS A 328 -10.20 12.76 20.66
CA LYS A 328 -9.36 11.59 21.01
C LYS A 328 -7.99 11.70 20.36
N LEU A 329 -7.92 12.08 19.08
CA LEU A 329 -6.67 12.29 18.35
C LEU A 329 -5.82 13.36 19.02
N GLN A 330 -6.43 14.49 19.39
CA GLN A 330 -5.72 15.55 20.09
C GLN A 330 -5.12 15.07 21.42
N ARG A 331 -5.91 14.33 22.22
CA ARG A 331 -5.44 13.79 23.51
C ARG A 331 -4.37 12.72 23.34
N PHE A 332 -4.48 11.91 22.30
CA PHE A 332 -3.49 10.91 21.92
C PHE A 332 -2.18 11.57 21.48
N ASN A 333 -2.24 12.59 20.64
CA ASN A 333 -1.07 13.38 20.23
C ASN A 333 -0.43 14.09 21.43
N ASP A 334 -1.24 14.61 22.36
CA ASP A 334 -0.75 15.19 23.61
C ASP A 334 -0.05 14.17 24.53
N TYR A 335 -0.47 12.90 24.51
CA TYR A 335 0.18 11.83 25.25
C TYR A 335 1.61 11.61 24.74
N TRP A 336 1.77 11.52 23.41
CA TRP A 336 3.08 11.31 22.77
C TRP A 336 3.96 12.54 22.81
N ARG A 337 3.42 13.73 22.54
CA ARG A 337 4.16 15.01 22.58
C ARG A 337 4.86 15.25 23.91
N LYS A 338 4.29 14.80 25.04
CA LYS A 338 4.93 14.90 26.37
C LYS A 338 6.11 13.95 26.56
N ARG A 339 6.23 12.93 25.72
CA ARG A 339 7.25 11.89 25.73
C ARG A 339 8.16 11.97 24.52
N ASP A 340 8.11 13.09 23.81
CA ASP A 340 8.96 13.36 22.67
C ASP A 340 10.41 13.59 23.13
N PRO A 341 11.36 12.70 22.76
CA PRO A 341 12.75 12.88 23.13
C PRO A 341 13.41 14.06 22.40
N THR A 342 12.84 14.50 21.27
CA THR A 342 13.42 15.49 20.36
C THR A 342 12.35 16.48 19.88
N PRO A 343 11.82 17.35 20.77
CA PRO A 343 10.65 18.21 20.52
C PRO A 343 10.81 19.35 19.48
N GLY A 344 11.73 19.23 18.53
CA GLY A 344 11.92 20.13 17.40
C GLY A 344 11.96 19.43 16.03
N THR A 345 11.81 18.10 15.99
CA THR A 345 11.65 17.34 14.75
C THR A 345 10.16 17.26 14.37
N GLU A 346 9.89 16.94 13.10
CA GLU A 346 8.52 16.84 12.59
C GLU A 346 7.80 15.56 13.08
N GLU A 347 8.56 14.56 13.54
CA GLU A 347 8.06 13.26 14.00
C GLU A 347 8.57 12.94 15.40
N ASN A 348 7.72 12.34 16.24
CA ASN A 348 8.13 11.83 17.55
C ASN A 348 8.77 10.44 17.40
N GLU A 349 10.07 10.35 17.66
CA GLU A 349 10.86 9.14 17.41
C GLU A 349 10.48 7.98 18.32
N LEU A 350 10.15 8.28 19.59
CA LEU A 350 9.70 7.27 20.56
C LEU A 350 8.38 6.64 20.10
N MET A 351 7.47 7.49 19.61
CA MET A 351 6.21 7.04 19.05
C MET A 351 6.43 6.20 17.79
N ALA A 352 7.29 6.67 16.88
CA ALA A 352 7.61 5.97 15.65
C ALA A 352 8.15 4.56 15.94
N GLU A 353 9.13 4.46 16.84
CA GLU A 353 9.70 3.19 17.28
C GLU A 353 8.65 2.26 17.91
N TYR A 354 7.80 2.80 18.79
CA TYR A 354 6.76 2.02 19.47
C TYR A 354 5.83 1.30 18.48
N TYR A 355 5.33 2.05 17.50
CA TYR A 355 4.42 1.51 16.49
C TYR A 355 5.14 0.71 15.41
N ASP A 356 6.44 0.93 15.19
CA ASP A 356 7.28 0.04 14.39
C ASP A 356 7.36 -1.36 15.01
N ARG A 357 7.54 -1.44 16.33
CA ARG A 357 7.52 -2.71 17.08
C ARG A 357 6.16 -3.40 17.04
N ILE A 358 5.06 -2.64 17.10
CA ILE A 358 3.70 -3.18 16.91
C ILE A 358 3.55 -3.77 15.51
N ARG A 359 4.00 -3.04 14.48
CA ARG A 359 3.95 -3.51 13.10
C ARG A 359 4.76 -4.80 12.93
N TYR A 360 5.97 -4.84 13.48
CA TYR A 360 6.80 -6.04 13.49
C TYR A 360 6.07 -7.21 14.18
N ALA A 361 5.46 -6.97 15.34
CA ALA A 361 4.73 -8.00 16.07
C ALA A 361 3.56 -8.56 15.26
N ASN A 362 2.79 -7.69 14.60
CA ASN A 362 1.71 -8.11 13.71
C ASN A 362 2.20 -8.89 12.49
N GLN A 363 3.39 -8.60 11.99
CA GLN A 363 3.96 -9.32 10.85
C GLN A 363 4.47 -10.71 11.22
N HIS A 364 5.08 -10.86 12.41
CA HIS A 364 5.83 -12.07 12.76
C HIS A 364 5.11 -12.98 13.75
N PHE A 365 4.19 -12.44 14.55
CA PHE A 365 3.57 -13.17 15.66
C PHE A 365 2.05 -13.27 15.55
N THR A 366 1.45 -12.83 14.45
CA THR A 366 0.00 -13.00 14.23
C THR A 366 -0.33 -14.49 14.10
N ASN A 367 -1.37 -14.91 14.82
CA ASN A 367 -1.97 -16.23 14.71
C ASN A 367 -3.50 -16.08 14.55
N TYR A 368 -4.32 -16.76 15.37
CA TYR A 368 -5.76 -16.49 15.44
C TYR A 368 -6.09 -15.13 16.08
N MET A 369 -5.11 -14.42 16.64
CA MET A 369 -5.23 -13.04 17.11
C MET A 369 -4.13 -12.15 16.51
N ASP A 370 -4.35 -10.83 16.50
CA ASP A 370 -3.36 -9.87 16.01
C ASP A 370 -2.05 -10.00 16.79
N GLY A 371 -0.92 -10.01 16.08
CA GLY A 371 0.39 -10.34 16.65
C GLY A 371 0.81 -9.47 17.84
N TRP A 372 0.41 -8.20 17.87
CA TRP A 372 0.64 -7.30 19.00
C TRP A 372 -0.01 -7.79 20.30
N ARG A 373 -1.09 -8.58 20.23
CA ARG A 373 -1.79 -9.15 21.40
C ARG A 373 -1.20 -10.49 21.86
N THR A 374 -0.28 -11.10 21.12
CA THR A 374 0.36 -12.36 21.52
C THR A 374 1.42 -12.13 22.60
N ASP A 375 1.82 -13.21 23.29
CA ASP A 375 2.84 -13.12 24.33
C ASP A 375 4.20 -12.71 23.75
N MET A 376 4.59 -13.25 22.59
CA MET A 376 5.80 -12.85 21.87
C MET A 376 5.72 -11.38 21.41
N GLY A 377 4.57 -10.96 20.87
CA GLY A 377 4.34 -9.56 20.49
C GLY A 377 4.43 -8.60 21.67
N MET A 378 3.82 -8.95 22.81
CA MET A 378 3.91 -8.16 24.03
C MET A 378 5.36 -7.96 24.49
N ILE A 379 6.15 -9.04 24.52
CA ILE A 379 7.56 -8.97 24.95
C ILE A 379 8.38 -8.16 23.94
N TYR A 380 8.19 -8.37 22.64
CA TYR A 380 8.90 -7.61 21.60
C TYR A 380 8.58 -6.11 21.66
N ILE A 381 7.31 -5.74 21.87
CA ILE A 381 6.90 -4.33 21.97
C ILE A 381 7.55 -3.66 23.19
N LYS A 382 7.53 -4.33 24.35
CA LYS A 382 8.10 -3.79 25.60
C LYS A 382 9.62 -3.70 25.57
N TYR A 383 10.30 -4.72 25.08
CA TYR A 383 11.75 -4.89 25.23
C TYR A 383 12.55 -4.68 23.93
N GLY A 384 11.88 -4.61 22.78
CA GLY A 384 12.50 -4.54 21.45
C GLY A 384 12.92 -5.92 20.93
N ALA A 385 13.80 -5.91 19.94
CA ALA A 385 14.42 -7.13 19.44
C ALA A 385 15.30 -7.79 20.52
N PRO A 386 15.20 -9.13 20.71
CA PRO A 386 16.09 -9.83 21.63
C PRO A 386 17.54 -9.80 21.12
N ASP A 387 18.49 -9.75 22.06
CA ASP A 387 19.91 -9.82 21.76
C ASP A 387 20.31 -11.23 21.26
N PHE A 388 19.61 -12.26 21.73
CA PHE A 388 19.81 -13.64 21.31
C PHE A 388 18.51 -14.44 21.33
N VAL A 389 18.32 -15.28 20.31
CA VAL A 389 17.18 -16.19 20.17
C VAL A 389 17.68 -17.62 20.04
N GLU A 390 17.23 -18.48 20.94
CA GLU A 390 17.41 -19.94 20.86
C GLU A 390 16.09 -20.59 20.45
N ARG A 391 16.12 -21.54 19.52
CA ARG A 391 14.94 -22.28 19.07
C ARG A 391 15.11 -23.76 19.33
N GLY A 392 14.14 -24.34 20.04
CA GLY A 392 14.04 -25.78 20.27
C GLY A 392 13.27 -26.47 19.13
N PRO A 393 13.70 -27.67 18.69
CA PRO A 393 13.04 -28.38 17.60
C PRO A 393 11.67 -28.94 17.97
N TYR A 394 10.90 -29.28 16.94
CA TYR A 394 9.70 -30.11 17.04
C TYR A 394 10.15 -31.57 17.22
N ASP A 395 10.18 -32.07 18.46
CA ASP A 395 10.50 -33.46 18.77
C ASP A 395 9.27 -34.14 19.39
N PHE A 396 9.16 -35.48 19.23
CA PHE A 396 8.05 -36.29 19.72
C PHE A 396 7.79 -36.13 21.22
N ASN A 397 8.80 -35.74 22.00
CA ASN A 397 8.72 -35.61 23.46
C ASN A 397 8.78 -34.16 23.99
N THR A 398 8.99 -33.16 23.13
CA THR A 398 9.09 -31.75 23.57
C THR A 398 8.38 -30.81 22.63
N ARG A 399 7.53 -29.94 23.19
CA ARG A 399 6.89 -28.86 22.43
C ARG A 399 7.94 -27.90 21.90
N PRO A 400 7.77 -27.36 20.67
CA PRO A 400 8.61 -26.29 20.17
C PRO A 400 8.66 -25.13 21.15
N TYR A 401 9.82 -24.52 21.28
CA TYR A 401 9.99 -23.37 22.16
C TYR A 401 10.98 -22.37 21.57
N GLU A 402 10.83 -21.11 21.96
CA GLU A 402 11.81 -20.07 21.73
C GLU A 402 12.28 -19.47 23.06
N ILE A 403 13.58 -19.21 23.17
CA ILE A 403 14.15 -18.51 24.32
C ILE A 403 14.74 -17.20 23.81
N TRP A 404 14.24 -16.10 24.34
CA TRP A 404 14.71 -14.76 24.02
C TRP A 404 15.52 -14.20 25.18
N GLN A 405 16.73 -13.73 24.90
CA GLN A 405 17.61 -13.11 25.89
C GLN A 405 17.75 -11.61 25.60
N TYR A 406 17.67 -10.82 26.66
CA TYR A 406 17.81 -9.36 26.66
C TYR A 406 18.87 -8.97 27.68
N TYR A 407 20.11 -8.82 27.25
CA TYR A 407 21.27 -8.54 28.11
C TYR A 407 21.15 -7.18 28.79
N ASN A 408 20.76 -6.15 28.04
CA ASN A 408 20.60 -4.79 28.59
C ASN A 408 19.47 -4.71 29.64
N HIS A 409 18.47 -5.57 29.53
CA HIS A 409 17.36 -5.65 30.48
C HIS A 409 17.60 -6.69 31.58
N ARG A 410 18.66 -7.49 31.49
CA ARG A 410 18.94 -8.68 32.32
C ARG A 410 17.74 -9.61 32.41
N ARG A 411 17.13 -9.90 31.25
CA ARG A 411 15.95 -10.75 31.16
C ARG A 411 16.11 -11.89 30.18
N ARG A 412 15.45 -13.00 30.48
CA ARG A 412 15.26 -14.16 29.62
C ARG A 412 13.78 -14.53 29.64
N PHE A 413 13.20 -14.72 28.46
CA PHE A 413 11.82 -15.15 28.29
C PHE A 413 11.80 -16.47 27.54
N VAL A 414 10.95 -17.40 27.98
CA VAL A 414 10.77 -18.71 27.34
C VAL A 414 9.34 -18.78 26.83
N PHE A 415 9.18 -19.05 25.54
CA PHE A 415 7.91 -19.22 24.88
C PHE A 415 7.75 -20.66 24.44
N VAL A 416 6.60 -21.26 24.66
CA VAL A 416 6.31 -22.64 24.29
C VAL A 416 5.11 -22.67 23.37
N ASP A 417 5.22 -23.33 22.21
CA ASP A 417 4.08 -23.53 21.32
C ASP A 417 3.11 -24.52 21.96
N MET A 418 1.93 -24.02 22.35
CA MET A 418 0.92 -24.82 23.03
C MET A 418 0.02 -25.58 22.06
N SER A 419 -0.05 -25.15 20.79
CA SER A 419 -0.97 -25.70 19.78
C SER A 419 -0.27 -26.54 18.72
N GLY A 420 1.03 -26.34 18.51
CA GLY A 420 1.79 -26.92 17.39
C GLY A 420 1.57 -26.17 16.08
N PHE A 421 0.81 -25.07 16.11
CA PHE A 421 0.50 -24.21 14.96
C PHE A 421 1.00 -22.77 15.18
N GLY A 422 2.00 -22.59 16.05
CA GLY A 422 2.61 -21.28 16.33
C GLY A 422 1.90 -20.45 17.40
N ASP A 423 1.11 -21.05 18.30
CA ASP A 423 0.58 -20.34 19.48
C ASP A 423 1.60 -20.38 20.63
N TYR A 424 2.66 -19.60 20.47
CA TYR A 424 3.73 -19.47 21.45
C TYR A 424 3.27 -18.66 22.67
N ARG A 425 3.22 -19.35 23.82
CA ARG A 425 2.82 -18.77 25.10
C ARG A 425 4.00 -18.63 26.04
N LEU A 426 4.02 -17.53 26.80
CA LEU A 426 5.06 -17.28 27.77
C LEU A 426 4.96 -18.33 28.89
N ALA A 427 6.06 -19.06 29.11
CA ALA A 427 6.08 -20.18 30.05
C ALA A 427 5.79 -19.76 31.50
N ILE A 428 6.18 -18.53 31.87
CA ILE A 428 5.92 -17.93 33.18
C ILE A 428 5.61 -16.43 33.02
N PRO A 429 4.81 -15.82 33.91
CA PRO A 429 4.41 -14.41 33.77
C PRO A 429 5.60 -13.46 33.64
N GLU A 430 5.45 -12.39 32.84
CA GLU A 430 6.53 -11.44 32.52
C GLU A 430 7.22 -10.85 33.76
N TRP A 431 6.47 -10.58 34.82
CA TRP A 431 6.95 -10.00 36.08
C TRP A 431 7.66 -10.99 37.01
N ASP A 432 7.65 -12.28 36.70
CA ASP A 432 8.25 -13.31 37.54
C ASP A 432 9.78 -13.15 37.63
N VAL A 433 10.31 -13.28 38.85
CA VAL A 433 11.75 -13.12 39.14
C VAL A 433 12.62 -14.13 38.40
N ARG A 434 12.07 -15.28 38.01
CA ARG A 434 12.78 -16.32 37.25
C ARG A 434 13.10 -15.91 35.81
N ASN A 435 12.47 -14.85 35.29
CA ASN A 435 12.85 -14.24 34.02
C ASN A 435 14.12 -13.38 34.15
N ARG A 436 14.68 -13.16 35.34
CA ARG A 436 15.89 -12.35 35.53
C ARG A 436 17.15 -13.18 35.30
N THR A 437 18.05 -12.66 34.48
CA THR A 437 19.40 -13.22 34.33
C THR A 437 20.36 -12.53 35.31
N GLN A 438 21.39 -13.24 35.77
CA GLN A 438 22.39 -12.68 36.69
C GLN A 438 23.22 -11.58 36.03
#